data_AF-A0A2N1PPD1-F1
#
_entry.id   AF-A0A2N1PPD1-F1
#
_cell.length_a   1.000
_cell.length_b   1.000
_cell.length_c   1.000
_cell.angle_alpha   90.00
_cell.angle_beta   90.00
_cell.angle_gamma   90.00
#
_symmetry.space_group_name_H-M   'P 1'
#
loop_
_entity.id
_entity.type
_entity.pdbx_description
1 polymer ?
#
loop_
_entity_poly.entity_id
_entity_poly.type
_entity_poly.pdbx_seq_one_letter_code
_entity_poly.pdbx_strand_id
1 'polypeptide(L)'
;MGGEEMKKITYAFMILVFLTMPVLTGANAAGEAALEELYNKVEKVESALMEKEFVHDALLIQRWDYDGAGGFLGGLFSGGAKKKLEVRIANSNTGMESDEASIRDLRGRIEKQIYEIAASYQSAGDFRAAIKWYLRLGQRNDEIKFRIATCHKSLGEYGDAVKWLMDMNRTDEILLEISDCYRLWGRNADEIRTLFDIVEPFGNSATEYRALQRLTQVDYSEKLTDFPGFNIRIYSAFMFRAFAMQSSSWNETGAAYREAVKYYSLHNGIDDEVIASRRIISDYRYEYDNQIRILDEQQRRATERYMDMLHEAERTLARARREYDDTLERGRREYEQKIRELRDKVRHWTNEVTRLKSAGSPQPEIDSAMKWSEQYRRELQRLDTSRAREEFIRDYAADAHRRFQRARNDYDRILRDRERIIEDMIRPYRDNVERARRAMGMVERMHSEVYGG
;
A
#
# COMPACT_ATOMS: atom_id res chain seq x y z
N MET A 1 -30.67 -34.15 13.64
CA MET A 1 -30.91 -33.51 12.34
C MET A 1 -29.72 -32.61 12.05
N GLY A 2 -28.77 -33.12 11.28
CA GLY A 2 -27.49 -32.46 11.00
C GLY A 2 -27.62 -31.43 9.87
N GLY A 3 -26.77 -30.41 9.89
CA GLY A 3 -26.79 -29.27 8.97
C GLY A 3 -26.59 -29.58 7.47
N GLU A 4 -26.43 -30.85 7.08
CA GLU A 4 -26.40 -31.28 5.68
C GLU A 4 -27.79 -31.54 5.09
N GLU A 5 -28.74 -32.10 5.84
CA GLU A 5 -30.12 -32.28 5.34
C GLU A 5 -30.82 -30.94 5.11
N MET A 6 -30.51 -29.93 5.93
CA MET A 6 -31.01 -28.58 5.73
C MET A 6 -30.45 -27.94 4.44
N LYS A 7 -29.22 -28.28 4.02
CA LYS A 7 -28.67 -27.83 2.73
C LYS A 7 -29.34 -28.54 1.55
N LYS A 8 -29.57 -29.86 1.64
CA LYS A 8 -30.22 -30.66 0.57
C LYS A 8 -31.65 -30.21 0.27
N ILE A 9 -32.45 -29.89 1.30
CA ILE A 9 -33.83 -29.38 1.13
C ILE A 9 -33.83 -27.96 0.53
N THR A 10 -32.79 -27.15 0.81
CA THR A 10 -32.66 -25.80 0.23
C THR A 10 -32.30 -25.84 -1.27
N TYR A 11 -31.56 -26.86 -1.73
CA TYR A 11 -31.20 -27.01 -3.15
C TYR A 11 -32.36 -27.48 -4.04
N ALA A 12 -33.21 -28.39 -3.55
CA ALA A 12 -34.39 -28.86 -4.29
C ALA A 12 -35.46 -27.76 -4.47
N PHE A 13 -35.60 -26.86 -3.48
CA PHE A 13 -36.58 -25.77 -3.54
C PHE A 13 -36.19 -24.64 -4.51
N MET A 14 -34.89 -24.47 -4.80
CA MET A 14 -34.42 -23.43 -5.71
C MET A 14 -34.73 -23.75 -7.19
N ILE A 15 -34.82 -25.04 -7.56
CA ILE A 15 -35.11 -25.48 -8.93
C ILE A 15 -36.62 -25.43 -9.23
N LEU A 16 -37.47 -25.72 -8.25
CA LEU A 16 -38.93 -25.77 -8.45
C LEU A 16 -39.54 -24.40 -8.81
N VAL A 17 -38.90 -23.29 -8.41
CA VAL A 17 -39.37 -21.93 -8.73
C VAL A 17 -38.99 -21.49 -10.15
N PHE A 18 -38.04 -22.17 -10.81
CA PHE A 18 -37.61 -21.82 -12.17
C PHE A 18 -38.45 -22.45 -13.30
N LEU A 19 -39.22 -23.49 -13.00
CA LEU A 19 -39.91 -24.34 -14.00
C LEU A 19 -41.31 -23.87 -14.42
N THR A 20 -41.90 -22.87 -13.75
CA THR A 20 -43.26 -22.43 -14.08
C THR A 20 -43.25 -21.03 -14.67
N MET A 21 -43.20 -20.88 -16.01
CA MET A 21 -43.79 -19.75 -16.78
C MET A 21 -43.65 -20.00 -18.30
N PRO A 22 -44.60 -19.49 -19.11
CA PRO A 22 -44.85 -19.97 -20.47
C PRO A 22 -43.76 -19.59 -21.47
N VAL A 23 -43.54 -20.52 -22.40
CA VAL A 23 -42.77 -20.36 -23.65
C VAL A 23 -43.31 -19.14 -24.40
N LEU A 24 -42.51 -18.08 -24.49
CA LEU A 24 -42.82 -16.93 -25.34
C LEU A 24 -42.34 -17.28 -26.74
N THR A 25 -43.30 -17.56 -27.63
CA THR A 25 -43.05 -17.82 -29.05
C THR A 25 -42.38 -16.61 -29.71
N GLY A 26 -41.05 -16.64 -29.85
CA GLY A 26 -40.30 -15.61 -30.56
C GLY A 26 -38.78 -15.85 -30.59
N ALA A 27 -38.20 -15.77 -31.78
CA ALA A 27 -36.78 -15.68 -32.16
C ALA A 27 -35.77 -16.76 -31.68
N ASN A 28 -35.95 -17.43 -30.53
CA ASN A 28 -34.94 -18.34 -29.94
C ASN A 28 -35.48 -19.72 -29.51
N ALA A 29 -36.56 -20.21 -30.13
CA ALA A 29 -37.18 -21.48 -29.77
C ALA A 29 -36.21 -22.68 -29.72
N ALA A 30 -35.17 -22.69 -30.57
CA ALA A 30 -34.15 -23.73 -30.57
C ALA A 30 -33.24 -23.68 -29.32
N GLY A 31 -32.88 -22.47 -28.85
CA GLY A 31 -32.08 -22.29 -27.63
C GLY A 31 -32.87 -22.63 -26.37
N GLU A 32 -34.16 -22.25 -26.32
CA GLU A 32 -35.04 -22.60 -25.20
C GLU A 32 -35.29 -24.11 -25.11
N ALA A 33 -35.48 -24.79 -26.25
CA ALA A 33 -35.61 -26.25 -26.28
C ALA A 33 -34.32 -26.97 -25.85
N ALA A 34 -33.15 -26.47 -26.26
CA ALA A 34 -31.86 -27.01 -25.82
C ALA A 34 -31.65 -26.82 -24.31
N LEU A 35 -32.13 -25.70 -23.75
CA LEU A 35 -32.10 -25.44 -22.32
C LEU A 35 -33.00 -26.40 -21.53
N GLU A 36 -34.21 -26.67 -22.02
CA GLU A 36 -35.13 -27.66 -21.43
C GLU A 36 -34.51 -29.07 -21.43
N GLU A 37 -33.83 -29.46 -22.52
CA GLU A 37 -33.10 -30.73 -22.58
C GLU A 37 -31.99 -30.82 -21.52
N LEU A 38 -31.27 -29.72 -21.28
CA LEU A 38 -30.24 -29.65 -20.23
C LEU A 38 -30.85 -29.78 -18.83
N TYR A 39 -31.99 -29.13 -18.55
CA TYR A 39 -32.68 -29.28 -17.27
C TYR A 39 -33.15 -30.71 -17.03
N ASN A 40 -33.75 -31.35 -18.04
CA ASN A 40 -34.17 -32.75 -17.95
C ASN A 40 -32.99 -33.70 -17.69
N LYS A 41 -31.81 -33.40 -18.26
CA LYS A 41 -30.57 -34.15 -17.97
C LYS A 41 -30.11 -33.95 -16.53
N VAL A 42 -30.17 -32.73 -16.00
CA VAL A 42 -29.84 -32.47 -14.58
C VAL A 42 -30.78 -33.24 -13.67
N GLU A 43 -32.09 -33.15 -13.87
CA GLU A 43 -33.08 -33.86 -13.04
C GLU A 43 -32.84 -35.38 -13.03
N LYS A 44 -32.51 -35.95 -14.20
CA LYS A 44 -32.19 -37.37 -14.30
C LYS A 44 -30.92 -37.76 -13.53
N VAL A 45 -29.87 -36.95 -13.61
CA VAL A 45 -28.61 -37.22 -12.88
C VAL A 45 -28.78 -36.99 -11.37
N GLU A 46 -29.52 -35.94 -10.97
CA GLU A 46 -29.84 -35.69 -9.55
C GLU A 46 -30.68 -36.83 -8.96
N SER A 47 -31.65 -37.36 -9.72
CA SER A 47 -32.43 -38.53 -9.30
C SER A 47 -31.56 -39.78 -9.11
N ALA A 48 -30.62 -40.02 -10.05
CA ALA A 48 -29.68 -41.14 -9.94
C ALA A 48 -28.69 -40.96 -8.78
N LEU A 49 -28.25 -39.73 -8.51
CA LEU A 49 -27.40 -39.41 -7.37
C LEU A 49 -28.14 -39.68 -6.04
N MET A 50 -29.40 -39.25 -5.91
CA MET A 50 -30.20 -39.52 -4.72
C MET A 50 -30.38 -41.02 -4.46
N GLU A 51 -30.60 -41.82 -5.51
CA GLU A 51 -30.68 -43.28 -5.38
C GLU A 51 -29.34 -43.86 -4.89
N LYS A 52 -28.21 -43.40 -5.44
CA LYS A 52 -26.87 -43.81 -5.01
C LYS A 52 -26.55 -43.40 -3.57
N GLU A 53 -26.95 -42.20 -3.15
CA GLU A 53 -26.81 -41.73 -1.76
C GLU A 53 -27.56 -42.64 -0.79
N PHE A 54 -28.82 -42.99 -1.11
CA PHE A 54 -29.60 -43.90 -0.28
C PHE A 54 -28.97 -45.30 -0.16
N VAL A 55 -28.46 -45.83 -1.28
CA VAL A 55 -27.72 -47.10 -1.28
C VAL A 55 -26.42 -46.98 -0.49
N HIS A 56 -25.71 -45.86 -0.61
CA HIS A 56 -24.48 -45.59 0.14
C HIS A 56 -24.71 -45.60 1.65
N ASP A 57 -25.75 -44.91 2.12
CA ASP A 57 -26.13 -44.86 3.53
C ASP A 57 -26.46 -46.27 4.07
N ALA A 58 -27.19 -47.08 3.28
CA ALA A 58 -27.45 -48.47 3.63
C ALA A 58 -26.16 -49.33 3.71
N LEU A 59 -25.19 -49.10 2.82
CA LEU A 59 -23.89 -49.79 2.84
C LEU A 59 -23.04 -49.36 4.05
N LEU A 60 -23.11 -48.09 4.47
CA LEU A 60 -22.42 -47.59 5.67
C LEU A 60 -23.02 -48.19 6.94
N ILE A 61 -24.35 -48.34 7.03
CA ILE A 61 -25.02 -49.02 8.14
C ILE A 61 -24.57 -50.49 8.20
N GLN A 62 -24.56 -51.19 7.07
CA GLN A 62 -24.07 -52.58 7.02
C GLN A 62 -22.60 -52.67 7.45
N ARG A 63 -21.76 -51.70 7.07
CA ARG A 63 -20.35 -51.66 7.50
C ARG A 63 -20.24 -51.45 9.01
N TRP A 64 -21.10 -50.62 9.58
CA TRP A 64 -21.17 -50.40 11.02
C TRP A 64 -21.51 -51.69 11.79
N ASP A 65 -22.39 -52.55 11.26
CA ASP A 65 -22.66 -53.88 11.84
C ASP A 65 -21.43 -54.81 11.83
N TYR A 66 -20.51 -54.64 10.87
CA TYR A 66 -19.23 -55.34 10.84
C TYR A 66 -18.18 -54.74 11.79
N ASP A 67 -18.33 -53.47 12.19
CA ASP A 67 -17.36 -52.71 12.98
C ASP A 67 -17.80 -52.52 14.47
N GLY A 68 -19.08 -52.75 14.85
CA GLY A 68 -19.61 -52.39 16.18
C GLY A 68 -20.58 -53.38 16.86
N ALA A 69 -20.23 -53.79 18.09
CA ALA A 69 -21.10 -54.23 19.20
C ALA A 69 -22.01 -55.49 19.05
N GLY A 70 -21.54 -56.53 18.35
CA GLY A 70 -22.20 -57.86 18.29
C GLY A 70 -21.21 -59.04 18.32
N GLY A 71 -20.29 -59.03 19.30
CA GLY A 71 -19.13 -59.92 19.42
C GLY A 71 -19.38 -61.40 19.74
N PHE A 72 -20.32 -62.08 19.06
CA PHE A 72 -20.41 -63.55 19.14
C PHE A 72 -20.35 -64.25 17.76
N LEU A 73 -20.60 -63.53 16.66
CA LEU A 73 -20.48 -64.07 15.29
C LEU A 73 -19.59 -63.23 14.35
N GLY A 74 -19.16 -62.04 14.76
CA GLY A 74 -18.35 -61.12 13.95
C GLY A 74 -16.91 -61.56 13.66
N GLY A 75 -16.46 -62.67 14.25
CA GLY A 75 -15.13 -63.24 14.05
C GLY A 75 -15.07 -64.45 13.10
N LEU A 76 -16.21 -65.04 12.69
CA LEU A 76 -16.21 -66.34 12.02
C LEU A 76 -16.52 -66.32 10.52
N PHE A 77 -16.86 -65.16 9.93
CA PHE A 77 -17.03 -65.03 8.47
C PHE A 77 -16.41 -63.75 7.88
N SER A 78 -15.18 -63.92 7.39
CA SER A 78 -14.60 -63.33 6.18
C SER A 78 -14.18 -61.85 6.17
N GLY A 79 -12.87 -61.62 6.34
CA GLY A 79 -12.20 -60.44 5.78
C GLY A 79 -12.45 -60.24 4.27
N GLY A 80 -12.90 -61.29 3.56
CA GLY A 80 -13.41 -61.22 2.20
C GLY A 80 -14.76 -60.49 2.04
N ALA A 81 -15.75 -60.67 2.94
CA ALA A 81 -17.02 -59.95 2.86
C ALA A 81 -16.87 -58.48 3.23
N LYS A 82 -16.08 -58.19 4.29
CA LYS A 82 -15.74 -56.80 4.65
C LYS A 82 -15.02 -56.08 3.50
N LYS A 83 -14.01 -56.71 2.89
CA LYS A 83 -13.32 -56.16 1.70
C LYS A 83 -14.26 -55.98 0.51
N LYS A 84 -15.22 -56.90 0.27
CA LYS A 84 -16.25 -56.74 -0.77
C LYS A 84 -17.25 -55.61 -0.47
N LEU A 85 -17.51 -55.33 0.81
CA LEU A 85 -18.36 -54.22 1.24
C LEU A 85 -17.62 -52.88 1.09
N GLU A 86 -16.35 -52.80 1.51
CA GLU A 86 -15.49 -51.63 1.31
C GLU A 86 -15.33 -51.29 -0.18
N VAL A 87 -15.16 -52.28 -1.06
CA VAL A 87 -15.15 -52.07 -2.52
C VAL A 87 -16.49 -51.52 -3.03
N ARG A 88 -17.63 -51.97 -2.48
CA ARG A 88 -18.95 -51.43 -2.85
C ARG A 88 -19.15 -49.99 -2.39
N ILE A 89 -18.71 -49.65 -1.19
CA ILE A 89 -18.72 -48.28 -0.65
C ILE A 89 -17.82 -47.37 -1.50
N ALA A 90 -16.61 -47.83 -1.84
CA ALA A 90 -15.69 -47.09 -2.70
C ALA A 90 -16.26 -46.85 -4.10
N ASN A 91 -16.83 -47.89 -4.74
CA ASN A 91 -17.47 -47.76 -6.05
C ASN A 91 -18.69 -46.82 -6.02
N SER A 92 -19.48 -46.87 -4.93
CA SER A 92 -20.60 -45.96 -4.70
C SER A 92 -20.14 -44.52 -4.54
N ASN A 93 -19.09 -44.27 -3.75
CA ASN A 93 -18.47 -42.94 -3.60
C ASN A 93 -17.96 -42.39 -4.93
N THR A 94 -17.18 -43.17 -5.68
CA THR A 94 -16.70 -42.73 -7.01
C THR A 94 -17.86 -42.48 -7.97
N GLY A 95 -18.93 -43.27 -7.89
CA GLY A 95 -20.15 -43.08 -8.66
C GLY A 95 -20.93 -41.81 -8.30
N MET A 96 -20.91 -41.40 -7.02
CA MET A 96 -21.51 -40.15 -6.52
C MET A 96 -20.66 -38.94 -6.92
N GLU A 97 -19.34 -38.98 -6.73
CA GLU A 97 -18.41 -37.92 -7.16
C GLU A 97 -18.52 -37.64 -8.67
N SER A 98 -18.67 -38.70 -9.48
CA SER A 98 -18.88 -38.58 -10.93
C SER A 98 -20.21 -37.90 -11.27
N ASP A 99 -21.29 -38.21 -10.55
CA ASP A 99 -22.60 -37.60 -10.77
C ASP A 99 -22.61 -36.14 -10.30
N GLU A 100 -22.01 -35.83 -9.16
CA GLU A 100 -21.82 -34.45 -8.68
C GLU A 100 -21.01 -33.61 -9.66
N ALA A 101 -19.93 -34.16 -10.21
CA ALA A 101 -19.15 -33.51 -11.27
C ALA A 101 -19.99 -33.29 -12.53
N SER A 102 -20.84 -34.26 -12.90
CA SER A 102 -21.75 -34.16 -14.06
C SER A 102 -22.82 -33.09 -13.85
N ILE A 103 -23.40 -32.98 -12.65
CA ILE A 103 -24.35 -31.92 -12.30
C ILE A 103 -23.67 -30.55 -12.38
N ARG A 104 -22.43 -30.42 -11.89
CA ARG A 104 -21.66 -29.17 -11.98
C ARG A 104 -21.40 -28.77 -13.44
N ASP A 105 -20.99 -29.71 -14.29
CA ASP A 105 -20.79 -29.47 -15.72
C ASP A 105 -22.10 -29.07 -16.43
N LEU A 106 -23.19 -29.79 -16.18
CA LEU A 106 -24.51 -29.49 -16.75
C LEU A 106 -25.01 -28.11 -16.32
N ARG A 107 -24.81 -27.71 -15.06
CA ARG A 107 -25.13 -26.36 -14.57
C ARG A 107 -24.31 -25.29 -15.30
N GLY A 108 -23.02 -25.54 -15.53
CA GLY A 108 -22.18 -24.63 -16.35
C GLY A 108 -22.70 -24.50 -17.79
N ARG A 109 -23.18 -25.59 -18.39
CA ARG A 109 -23.82 -25.55 -19.73
C ARG A 109 -25.14 -24.80 -19.72
N ILE A 110 -25.95 -24.96 -18.66
CA ILE A 110 -27.20 -24.22 -18.46
C ILE A 110 -26.93 -22.72 -18.37
N GLU A 111 -25.97 -22.29 -17.55
CA GLU A 111 -25.60 -20.87 -17.43
C GLU A 111 -25.12 -20.30 -18.78
N LYS A 112 -24.29 -21.05 -19.50
CA LYS A 112 -23.86 -20.67 -20.85
C LYS A 112 -25.04 -20.53 -21.81
N GLN A 113 -25.97 -21.50 -21.81
CA GLN A 113 -27.15 -21.47 -22.68
C GLN A 113 -28.08 -20.30 -22.34
N ILE A 114 -28.29 -20.00 -21.06
CA ILE A 114 -29.07 -18.83 -20.60
C ILE A 114 -28.43 -17.54 -21.11
N TYR A 115 -27.10 -17.41 -21.01
CA TYR A 115 -26.38 -16.25 -21.52
C TYR A 115 -26.54 -16.10 -23.04
N GLU A 116 -26.40 -17.19 -23.80
CA GLU A 116 -26.55 -17.16 -25.27
C GLU A 116 -27.97 -16.75 -25.70
N ILE A 117 -29.00 -17.25 -25.01
CA ILE A 117 -30.39 -16.83 -25.22
C ILE A 117 -30.56 -15.35 -24.91
N ALA A 118 -30.04 -14.88 -23.77
CA ALA A 118 -30.11 -13.47 -23.38
C ALA A 118 -29.42 -12.55 -24.39
N ALA A 119 -28.21 -12.93 -24.83
CA ALA A 119 -27.45 -12.19 -25.83
C ALA A 119 -28.16 -12.16 -27.18
N SER A 120 -28.80 -13.25 -27.59
CA SER A 120 -29.58 -13.29 -28.83
C SER A 120 -30.78 -12.33 -28.78
N TYR A 121 -31.54 -12.30 -27.67
CA TYR A 121 -32.61 -11.31 -27.48
C TYR A 121 -32.08 -9.88 -27.50
N GLN A 122 -30.92 -9.63 -26.87
CA GLN A 122 -30.28 -8.32 -26.89
C GLN A 122 -29.90 -7.90 -28.32
N SER A 123 -29.31 -8.80 -29.12
CA SER A 123 -28.97 -8.54 -30.51
C SER A 123 -30.20 -8.33 -31.40
N ALA A 124 -31.33 -8.97 -31.07
CA ALA A 124 -32.61 -8.76 -31.75
C ALA A 124 -33.33 -7.46 -31.33
N GLY A 125 -32.81 -6.74 -30.33
CA GLY A 125 -33.41 -5.51 -29.80
C GLY A 125 -34.55 -5.73 -28.80
N ASP A 126 -34.84 -6.98 -28.41
CA ASP A 126 -35.79 -7.28 -27.33
C ASP A 126 -35.08 -7.21 -25.97
N PHE A 127 -34.79 -5.98 -25.55
CA PHE A 127 -34.04 -5.70 -24.33
C PHE A 127 -34.78 -6.15 -23.06
N ARG A 128 -36.11 -6.16 -23.05
CA ARG A 128 -36.89 -6.63 -21.89
C ARG A 128 -36.77 -8.14 -21.71
N ALA A 129 -36.86 -8.89 -22.81
CA ALA A 129 -36.59 -10.33 -22.76
C ALA A 129 -35.14 -10.61 -22.37
N ALA A 130 -34.18 -9.88 -22.95
CA ALA A 130 -32.76 -10.04 -22.62
C ALA A 130 -32.48 -9.84 -21.13
N ILE A 131 -33.01 -8.76 -20.50
CA ILE A 131 -32.87 -8.51 -19.06
C ILE A 131 -33.45 -9.66 -18.25
N LYS A 132 -34.66 -10.11 -18.58
CA LYS A 132 -35.31 -11.23 -17.88
C LYS A 132 -34.44 -12.49 -17.92
N TRP A 133 -33.76 -12.76 -19.04
CA TRP A 133 -32.86 -13.90 -19.18
C TRP A 133 -31.53 -13.69 -18.44
N TYR A 134 -30.89 -12.52 -18.53
CA TYR A 134 -29.66 -12.24 -17.78
C TYR A 134 -29.86 -12.32 -16.25
N LEU A 135 -31.03 -11.93 -15.74
CA LEU A 135 -31.36 -12.04 -14.32
C LEU A 135 -31.47 -13.48 -13.81
N ARG A 136 -31.58 -14.47 -14.71
CA ARG A 136 -31.62 -15.91 -14.36
C ARG A 136 -30.24 -16.50 -14.07
N LEU A 137 -29.16 -15.82 -14.44
CA LEU A 137 -27.80 -16.27 -14.16
C LEU A 137 -27.50 -16.21 -12.65
N GLY A 138 -26.96 -17.30 -12.11
CA GLY A 138 -26.71 -17.46 -10.67
C GLY A 138 -25.59 -16.56 -10.16
N GLN A 139 -24.52 -16.42 -10.93
CA GLN A 139 -23.47 -15.41 -10.71
C GLN A 139 -23.55 -14.31 -11.77
N ARG A 140 -23.81 -13.07 -11.34
CA ARG A 140 -23.78 -11.89 -12.20
C ARG A 140 -22.47 -11.14 -11.96
N ASN A 141 -21.46 -11.49 -12.75
CA ASN A 141 -20.21 -10.74 -12.82
C ASN A 141 -20.44 -9.35 -13.47
N ASP A 142 -19.41 -8.54 -13.50
CA ASP A 142 -19.47 -7.18 -14.04
C ASP A 142 -19.81 -7.15 -15.53
N GLU A 143 -19.42 -8.17 -16.31
CA GLU A 143 -19.83 -8.28 -17.73
C GLU A 143 -21.35 -8.41 -17.88
N ILE A 144 -21.98 -9.27 -17.08
CA ILE A 144 -23.44 -9.46 -17.12
C ILE A 144 -24.15 -8.19 -16.64
N LYS A 145 -23.68 -7.57 -15.55
CA LYS A 145 -24.23 -6.30 -15.05
C LYS A 145 -24.14 -5.21 -16.11
N PHE A 146 -23.02 -5.10 -16.81
CA PHE A 146 -22.83 -4.14 -17.89
C PHE A 146 -23.83 -4.37 -19.05
N ARG A 147 -24.08 -5.62 -19.42
CA ARG A 147 -25.08 -5.97 -20.44
C ARG A 147 -26.50 -5.63 -20.00
N ILE A 148 -26.85 -5.90 -18.75
CA ILE A 148 -28.14 -5.50 -18.17
C ILE A 148 -28.28 -3.97 -18.18
N ALA A 149 -27.26 -3.24 -17.74
CA ALA A 149 -27.24 -1.78 -17.77
C ALA A 149 -27.39 -1.24 -19.20
N THR A 150 -26.72 -1.85 -20.19
CA THR A 150 -26.85 -1.49 -21.60
C THR A 150 -28.27 -1.69 -22.10
N CYS A 151 -28.94 -2.79 -21.73
CA CYS A 151 -30.32 -3.04 -22.09
C CYS A 151 -31.28 -1.98 -21.49
N HIS A 152 -31.12 -1.63 -20.20
CA HIS A 152 -31.88 -0.55 -19.58
C HIS A 152 -31.61 0.81 -20.27
N LYS A 153 -30.36 1.12 -20.60
CA LYS A 153 -29.97 2.32 -21.34
C LYS A 153 -30.66 2.38 -22.71
N SER A 154 -30.72 1.26 -23.44
CA SER A 154 -31.43 1.17 -24.73
C SER A 154 -32.95 1.32 -24.62
N LEU A 155 -33.53 0.97 -23.47
CA LEU A 155 -34.95 1.19 -23.18
C LEU A 155 -35.28 2.63 -22.71
N GLY A 156 -34.27 3.48 -22.49
CA GLY A 156 -34.44 4.80 -21.89
C GLY A 156 -34.62 4.79 -20.37
N GLU A 157 -34.41 3.65 -19.73
CA GLU A 157 -34.53 3.43 -18.28
C GLU A 157 -33.20 3.78 -17.58
N TYR A 158 -32.71 5.00 -17.80
CA TYR A 158 -31.36 5.42 -17.42
C TYR A 158 -31.07 5.33 -15.91
N GLY A 159 -32.07 5.58 -15.07
CA GLY A 159 -31.91 5.47 -13.62
C GLY A 159 -31.59 4.04 -13.16
N ASP A 160 -32.18 3.04 -13.81
CA ASP A 160 -31.88 1.64 -13.51
C ASP A 160 -30.57 1.18 -14.14
N ALA A 161 -30.24 1.68 -15.34
CA ALA A 161 -28.91 1.47 -15.93
C ALA A 161 -27.79 1.95 -15.00
N VAL A 162 -27.94 3.15 -14.40
CA VAL A 162 -26.97 3.69 -13.45
C VAL A 162 -26.83 2.82 -12.20
N LYS A 163 -27.92 2.31 -11.62
CA LYS A 163 -27.84 1.41 -10.45
C LYS A 163 -27.00 0.18 -10.76
N TRP A 164 -27.21 -0.45 -11.90
CA TRP A 164 -26.44 -1.62 -12.32
C TRP A 164 -24.95 -1.30 -12.55
N LEU A 165 -24.64 -0.13 -13.12
CA LEU A 165 -23.25 0.32 -13.30
C LEU A 165 -22.56 0.64 -11.97
N MET A 166 -23.28 1.23 -11.01
CA MET A 166 -22.75 1.51 -9.68
C MET A 166 -22.45 0.26 -8.85
N ASP A 167 -23.13 -0.85 -9.14
CA ASP A 167 -22.90 -2.15 -8.50
C ASP A 167 -21.66 -2.90 -9.04
N MET A 168 -20.99 -2.37 -10.07
CA MET A 168 -19.77 -2.93 -10.66
C MET A 168 -18.51 -2.43 -9.96
N ASN A 169 -17.36 -3.04 -10.25
CA ASN A 169 -16.08 -2.48 -9.83
C ASN A 169 -15.89 -1.08 -10.44
N ARG A 170 -15.55 -0.10 -9.60
CA ARG A 170 -15.40 1.30 -10.02
C ARG A 170 -14.15 1.46 -10.88
N THR A 171 -14.34 1.78 -12.16
CA THR A 171 -13.28 2.21 -13.09
C THR A 171 -13.73 3.47 -13.84
N ASP A 172 -12.79 4.20 -14.44
CA ASP A 172 -13.08 5.41 -15.21
C ASP A 172 -13.98 5.10 -16.42
N GLU A 173 -13.86 3.92 -17.03
CA GLU A 173 -14.74 3.48 -18.12
C GLU A 173 -16.18 3.33 -17.65
N ILE A 174 -16.39 2.76 -16.45
CA ILE A 174 -17.72 2.62 -15.87
C ILE A 174 -18.29 3.98 -15.48
N LEU A 175 -17.49 4.86 -14.91
CA LEU A 175 -17.91 6.24 -14.62
C LEU A 175 -18.26 7.01 -15.89
N LEU A 176 -17.51 6.80 -16.98
CA LEU A 176 -17.81 7.41 -18.27
C LEU A 176 -19.17 6.93 -18.79
N GLU A 177 -19.50 5.65 -18.63
CA GLU A 177 -20.82 5.12 -19.02
C GLU A 177 -21.96 5.58 -18.10
N ILE A 178 -21.71 5.73 -16.80
CA ILE A 178 -22.64 6.37 -15.88
C ILE A 178 -22.92 7.81 -16.32
N SER A 179 -21.87 8.55 -16.69
CA SER A 179 -22.00 9.91 -17.18
C SER A 179 -22.81 9.97 -18.49
N ASP A 180 -22.68 8.99 -19.38
CA ASP A 180 -23.55 8.82 -20.56
C ASP A 180 -25.01 8.62 -20.20
N CYS A 181 -25.31 7.80 -19.20
CA CYS A 181 -26.68 7.62 -18.73
C CYS A 181 -27.25 8.93 -18.15
N TYR A 182 -26.47 9.68 -17.36
CA TYR A 182 -26.93 10.96 -16.82
C TYR A 182 -27.22 12.00 -17.90
N ARG A 183 -26.37 12.09 -18.93
CA ARG A 183 -26.60 12.99 -20.07
C ARG A 183 -27.89 12.64 -20.81
N LEU A 184 -28.08 11.37 -21.14
CA LEU A 184 -29.28 10.92 -21.85
C LEU A 184 -30.55 11.10 -21.01
N TRP A 185 -30.43 11.06 -19.69
CA TRP A 185 -31.50 11.36 -18.74
C TRP A 185 -31.75 12.88 -18.54
N GLY A 186 -30.90 13.76 -19.09
CA GLY A 186 -30.97 15.21 -18.87
C GLY A 186 -30.50 15.65 -17.48
N ARG A 187 -29.79 14.78 -16.73
CA ARG A 187 -29.21 15.07 -15.42
C ARG A 187 -27.80 15.67 -15.57
N ASN A 188 -27.72 16.82 -16.24
CA ASN A 188 -26.44 17.43 -16.63
C ASN A 188 -25.53 17.75 -15.43
N ALA A 189 -26.09 18.13 -14.27
CA ALA A 189 -25.30 18.36 -13.07
C ALA A 189 -24.61 17.08 -12.56
N ASP A 190 -25.29 15.94 -12.63
CA ASP A 190 -24.73 14.65 -12.20
C ASP A 190 -23.74 14.09 -13.22
N GLU A 191 -23.96 14.34 -14.51
CA GLU A 191 -22.94 14.12 -15.56
C GLU A 191 -21.67 14.91 -15.24
N ILE A 192 -21.76 16.22 -15.00
CA ILE A 192 -20.59 17.07 -14.71
C ILE A 192 -19.83 16.55 -13.47
N ARG A 193 -20.54 16.22 -12.38
CA ARG A 193 -19.92 15.62 -11.18
C ARG A 193 -19.15 14.36 -11.52
N THR A 194 -19.79 13.45 -12.25
CA THR A 194 -19.19 12.16 -12.63
C THR A 194 -17.99 12.34 -13.55
N LEU A 195 -18.04 13.28 -14.49
CA LEU A 195 -16.91 13.55 -15.38
C LEU A 195 -15.73 14.16 -14.62
N PHE A 196 -15.99 15.02 -13.62
CA PHE A 196 -14.93 15.53 -12.75
C PHE A 196 -14.33 14.46 -11.84
N ASP A 197 -15.14 13.49 -11.35
CA ASP A 197 -14.63 12.32 -10.62
C ASP A 197 -13.63 11.50 -11.47
N ILE A 198 -13.72 11.55 -12.80
CA ILE A 198 -12.76 10.91 -13.71
C ILE A 198 -11.53 11.79 -13.91
N VAL A 199 -11.69 13.10 -14.13
CA VAL A 199 -10.56 13.97 -14.50
C VAL A 199 -9.77 14.55 -13.32
N GLU A 200 -10.15 14.25 -12.07
CA GLU A 200 -9.47 14.79 -10.87
C GLU A 200 -9.03 13.69 -9.89
N PRO A 201 -7.71 13.42 -9.77
CA PRO A 201 -6.58 14.05 -10.49
C PRO A 201 -6.43 13.56 -11.93
N PHE A 202 -6.05 14.46 -12.86
CA PHE A 202 -5.88 14.11 -14.28
C PHE A 202 -4.53 13.42 -14.54
N GLY A 203 -4.56 12.14 -14.92
CA GLY A 203 -3.38 11.33 -15.25
C GLY A 203 -3.00 11.31 -16.75
N ASN A 204 -3.80 11.92 -17.62
CA ASN A 204 -3.65 11.93 -19.08
C ASN A 204 -3.83 10.55 -19.76
N SER A 205 -4.71 9.70 -19.22
CA SER A 205 -5.19 8.48 -19.89
C SER A 205 -6.18 8.79 -21.02
N ALA A 206 -6.43 7.81 -21.89
CA ALA A 206 -7.41 7.94 -22.97
C ALA A 206 -8.85 8.13 -22.45
N THR A 207 -9.20 7.53 -21.31
CA THR A 207 -10.54 7.64 -20.72
C THR A 207 -10.73 9.00 -20.05
N GLU A 208 -9.74 9.48 -19.30
CA GLU A 208 -9.75 10.83 -18.73
C GLU A 208 -9.82 11.91 -19.82
N TYR A 209 -9.09 11.74 -20.92
CA TYR A 209 -9.15 12.70 -22.02
C TYR A 209 -10.53 12.73 -22.69
N ARG A 210 -11.19 11.58 -22.86
CA ARG A 210 -12.58 11.52 -23.34
C ARG A 210 -13.53 12.23 -22.38
N ALA A 211 -13.37 12.02 -21.07
CA ALA A 211 -14.17 12.72 -20.06
C ALA A 211 -13.94 14.24 -20.09
N LEU A 212 -12.69 14.68 -20.26
CA LEU A 212 -12.33 16.09 -20.38
C LEU A 212 -12.93 16.73 -21.65
N GLN A 213 -12.81 16.06 -22.80
CA GLN A 213 -13.46 16.50 -24.05
C GLN A 213 -14.97 16.60 -23.91
N ARG A 214 -15.58 15.71 -23.10
CA ARG A 214 -17.01 15.75 -22.85
C ARG A 214 -17.42 16.90 -21.96
N LEU A 215 -16.65 17.21 -20.92
CA LEU A 215 -16.84 18.40 -20.07
C LEU A 215 -16.87 19.69 -20.90
N THR A 216 -16.09 19.78 -21.98
CA THR A 216 -16.11 20.98 -22.84
C THR A 216 -17.37 21.13 -23.67
N GLN A 217 -18.13 20.05 -23.86
CA GLN A 217 -19.33 19.99 -24.69
C GLN A 217 -20.63 20.00 -23.89
N VAL A 218 -20.58 19.96 -22.55
CA VAL A 218 -21.79 19.95 -21.73
C VAL A 218 -22.53 21.28 -21.86
N ASP A 219 -23.74 21.21 -22.40
CA ASP A 219 -24.69 22.32 -22.50
C ASP A 219 -25.59 22.33 -21.26
N TYR A 220 -25.17 23.11 -20.26
CA TYR A 220 -25.90 23.30 -19.01
C TYR A 220 -25.81 24.75 -18.56
N SER A 221 -26.95 25.44 -18.53
CA SER A 221 -27.03 26.89 -18.27
C SER A 221 -26.57 27.28 -16.87
N GLU A 222 -26.86 26.44 -15.87
CA GLU A 222 -26.54 26.69 -14.45
C GLU A 222 -25.11 26.24 -14.08
N LYS A 223 -24.30 25.76 -15.05
CA LYS A 223 -23.00 25.11 -14.75
C LYS A 223 -22.03 25.96 -13.93
N LEU A 224 -22.02 27.28 -14.14
CA LEU A 224 -21.12 28.19 -13.42
C LEU A 224 -21.63 28.51 -12.01
N THR A 225 -22.95 28.40 -11.79
CA THR A 225 -23.60 28.58 -10.49
C THR A 225 -23.39 27.33 -9.63
N ASP A 226 -23.72 26.17 -10.18
CA ASP A 226 -23.66 24.89 -9.47
C ASP A 226 -22.24 24.38 -9.25
N PHE A 227 -21.30 24.76 -10.13
CA PHE A 227 -19.90 24.36 -10.07
C PHE A 227 -19.01 25.61 -10.10
N PRO A 228 -18.90 26.34 -8.97
CA PRO A 228 -18.00 27.48 -8.88
C PRO A 228 -16.56 26.99 -9.14
N GLY A 229 -15.94 27.50 -10.20
CA GLY A 229 -14.63 27.06 -10.67
C GLY A 229 -14.64 26.01 -11.79
N PHE A 230 -15.78 25.71 -12.41
CA PHE A 230 -15.87 24.85 -13.60
C PHE A 230 -14.76 25.15 -14.64
N ASN A 231 -14.62 26.42 -15.01
CA ASN A 231 -13.63 26.84 -16.00
C ASN A 231 -12.18 26.67 -15.52
N ILE A 232 -11.87 26.98 -14.25
CA ILE A 232 -10.50 26.84 -13.74
C ILE A 232 -10.07 25.37 -13.61
N ARG A 233 -11.02 24.48 -13.29
CA ARG A 233 -10.78 23.03 -13.23
C ARG A 233 -10.46 22.47 -14.62
N ILE A 234 -11.24 22.85 -15.63
CA ILE A 234 -10.97 22.46 -17.03
C ILE A 234 -9.64 23.04 -17.53
N TYR A 235 -9.36 24.32 -17.26
CA TYR A 235 -8.06 24.93 -17.54
C TYR A 235 -6.92 24.09 -16.95
N SER A 236 -7.03 23.69 -15.68
CA SER A 236 -5.99 22.93 -14.98
C SER A 236 -5.74 21.56 -15.65
N ALA A 237 -6.80 20.85 -16.04
CA ALA A 237 -6.69 19.57 -16.73
C ALA A 237 -6.03 19.71 -18.12
N PHE A 238 -6.39 20.74 -18.89
CA PHE A 238 -5.76 21.01 -20.19
C PHE A 238 -4.32 21.47 -20.07
N MET A 239 -3.97 22.27 -19.04
CA MET A 239 -2.57 22.61 -18.75
C MET A 239 -1.75 21.36 -18.45
N PHE A 240 -2.26 20.47 -17.60
CA PHE A 240 -1.57 19.21 -17.30
C PHE A 240 -1.36 18.38 -18.57
N ARG A 241 -2.40 18.26 -19.42
CA ARG A 241 -2.28 17.58 -20.72
C ARG A 241 -1.21 18.22 -21.59
N ALA A 242 -1.17 19.55 -21.68
CA ALA A 242 -0.17 20.25 -22.47
C ALA A 242 1.26 19.94 -21.96
N PHE A 243 1.47 19.90 -20.64
CA PHE A 243 2.76 19.48 -20.06
C PHE A 243 3.09 18.01 -20.34
N ALA A 244 2.09 17.11 -20.31
CA ALA A 244 2.30 15.70 -20.58
C ALA A 244 2.69 15.42 -22.05
N MET A 245 2.11 16.15 -23.00
CA MET A 245 2.33 15.94 -24.44
C MET A 245 3.60 16.57 -25.00
N GLN A 246 4.32 17.38 -24.21
CA GLN A 246 5.49 18.13 -24.65
C GLN A 246 6.60 17.26 -25.30
N SER A 247 6.72 16.02 -24.84
CA SER A 247 7.75 15.08 -25.31
C SER A 247 7.34 14.30 -26.56
N SER A 248 6.04 14.29 -26.88
CA SER A 248 5.46 13.46 -27.94
C SER A 248 5.12 14.26 -29.18
N SER A 249 4.45 15.42 -29.04
CA SER A 249 3.97 16.21 -30.18
C SER A 249 3.70 17.66 -29.81
N TRP A 250 4.35 18.60 -30.50
CA TRP A 250 4.09 20.03 -30.36
C TRP A 250 2.71 20.45 -30.86
N ASN A 251 2.16 19.74 -31.85
CA ASN A 251 0.81 20.00 -32.34
C ASN A 251 -0.24 19.68 -31.27
N GLU A 252 -0.10 18.54 -30.59
CA GLU A 252 -1.01 18.15 -29.50
C GLU A 252 -0.83 19.03 -28.26
N THR A 253 0.42 19.39 -27.95
CA THR A 253 0.76 20.33 -26.89
C THR A 253 0.09 21.69 -27.12
N GLY A 254 0.24 22.27 -28.31
CA GLY A 254 -0.37 23.54 -28.68
C GLY A 254 -1.90 23.49 -28.69
N ALA A 255 -2.50 22.38 -29.14
CA ALA A 255 -3.94 22.20 -29.09
C ALA A 255 -4.48 22.14 -27.65
N ALA A 256 -3.84 21.39 -26.76
CA ALA A 256 -4.20 21.35 -25.34
C ALA A 256 -4.01 22.72 -24.67
N TYR A 257 -2.91 23.42 -24.98
CA TYR A 257 -2.65 24.75 -24.45
C TYR A 257 -3.69 25.78 -24.90
N ARG A 258 -4.14 25.76 -26.16
CA ARG A 258 -5.22 26.63 -26.65
C ARG A 258 -6.52 26.44 -25.85
N GLU A 259 -6.91 25.19 -25.62
CA GLU A 259 -8.09 24.92 -24.79
C GLU A 259 -7.89 25.42 -23.35
N ALA A 260 -6.70 25.23 -22.76
CA ALA A 260 -6.39 25.81 -21.45
C ALA A 260 -6.57 27.34 -21.45
N VAL A 261 -5.98 28.05 -22.42
CA VAL A 261 -6.08 29.51 -22.53
C VAL A 261 -7.53 29.98 -22.65
N LYS A 262 -8.34 29.29 -23.46
CA LYS A 262 -9.77 29.55 -23.61
C LYS A 262 -10.52 29.47 -22.28
N TYR A 263 -10.32 28.38 -21.51
CA TYR A 263 -11.00 28.22 -20.21
C TYR A 263 -10.47 29.19 -19.14
N TYR A 264 -9.19 29.54 -19.19
CA TYR A 264 -8.63 30.60 -18.35
C TYR A 264 -9.25 31.97 -18.67
N SER A 265 -9.38 32.30 -19.96
CA SER A 265 -10.03 33.51 -20.47
C SER A 265 -11.48 33.59 -19.97
N LEU A 266 -12.26 32.53 -20.15
CA LEU A 266 -13.65 32.43 -19.69
C LEU A 266 -13.78 32.58 -18.17
N HIS A 267 -12.82 32.07 -17.40
CA HIS A 267 -12.82 32.22 -15.95
C HIS A 267 -12.56 33.67 -15.50
N ASN A 268 -11.64 34.36 -16.20
CA ASN A 268 -11.17 35.69 -15.82
C ASN A 268 -11.89 36.85 -16.56
N GLY A 269 -12.83 36.55 -17.47
CA GLY A 269 -13.52 37.56 -18.28
C GLY A 269 -12.57 38.31 -19.22
N ILE A 270 -11.62 37.60 -19.85
CA ILE A 270 -10.64 38.18 -20.76
C ILE A 270 -11.02 37.81 -22.20
N ASP A 271 -11.44 38.78 -23.02
CA ASP A 271 -11.94 38.50 -24.37
C ASP A 271 -10.85 38.12 -25.38
N ASP A 272 -9.58 38.45 -25.11
CA ASP A 272 -8.44 38.20 -25.99
C ASP A 272 -7.57 37.04 -25.47
N GLU A 273 -7.46 35.98 -26.26
CA GLU A 273 -6.67 34.79 -25.92
C GLU A 273 -5.17 35.07 -25.79
N VAL A 274 -4.61 36.01 -26.55
CA VAL A 274 -3.20 36.40 -26.44
C VAL A 274 -2.97 37.11 -25.11
N ILE A 275 -3.89 37.99 -24.69
CA ILE A 275 -3.83 38.65 -23.38
C ILE A 275 -3.98 37.59 -22.27
N ALA A 276 -4.93 36.67 -22.38
CA ALA A 276 -5.12 35.59 -21.42
C ALA A 276 -3.87 34.71 -21.31
N SER A 277 -3.26 34.31 -22.44
CA SER A 277 -2.01 33.55 -22.45
C SER A 277 -0.84 34.31 -21.83
N ARG A 278 -0.72 35.62 -22.03
CA ARG A 278 0.31 36.44 -21.37
C ARG A 278 0.10 36.52 -19.86
N ARG A 279 -1.16 36.54 -19.42
CA ARG A 279 -1.48 36.50 -17.99
C ARG A 279 -1.12 35.16 -17.36
N ILE A 280 -1.36 34.04 -18.06
CA ILE A 280 -0.88 32.72 -17.62
C ILE A 280 0.65 32.72 -17.46
N ILE A 281 1.41 33.27 -18.42
CA ILE A 281 2.87 33.41 -18.27
C ILE A 281 3.20 34.22 -17.01
N SER A 282 2.51 35.34 -16.79
CA SER A 282 2.72 36.18 -15.61
C SER A 282 2.46 35.43 -14.30
N ASP A 283 1.44 34.57 -14.26
CA ASP A 283 1.11 33.75 -13.08
C ASP A 283 2.23 32.73 -12.79
N TYR A 284 2.74 32.04 -13.83
CA TYR A 284 3.86 31.11 -13.68
C TYR A 284 5.18 31.80 -13.32
N ARG A 285 5.40 33.02 -13.83
CA ARG A 285 6.56 33.85 -13.46
C ARG A 285 6.48 34.28 -11.99
N TYR A 286 5.30 34.72 -11.55
CA TYR A 286 5.06 35.04 -10.16
C TYR A 286 5.34 33.84 -9.24
N GLU A 287 4.89 32.64 -9.63
CA GLU A 287 5.17 31.42 -8.86
C GLU A 287 6.66 31.10 -8.81
N TYR A 288 7.38 31.22 -9.93
CA TYR A 288 8.83 31.04 -9.95
C TYR A 288 9.57 32.03 -9.04
N ASP A 289 9.23 33.32 -9.11
CA ASP A 289 9.80 34.36 -8.25
C ASP A 289 9.47 34.11 -6.77
N ASN A 290 8.26 33.60 -6.49
CA ASN A 290 7.86 33.19 -5.16
C ASN A 290 8.73 32.04 -4.62
N GLN A 291 8.99 31.02 -5.43
CA GLN A 291 9.86 29.90 -5.04
C GLN A 291 11.31 30.34 -4.79
N ILE A 292 11.83 31.31 -5.57
CA ILE A 292 13.15 31.91 -5.30
C ILE A 292 13.17 32.60 -3.93
N ARG A 293 12.17 33.43 -3.63
CA ARG A 293 12.10 34.11 -2.32
C ARG A 293 12.04 33.13 -1.16
N ILE A 294 11.30 32.02 -1.33
CA ILE A 294 11.25 30.94 -0.34
C ILE A 294 12.64 30.30 -0.20
N LEU A 295 13.31 29.95 -1.30
CA LEU A 295 14.65 29.37 -1.27
C LEU A 295 15.65 30.29 -0.54
N ASP A 296 15.65 31.59 -0.83
CA ASP A 296 16.53 32.57 -0.18
C ASP A 296 16.31 32.63 1.33
N GLU A 297 15.05 32.64 1.77
CA GLU A 297 14.70 32.60 3.18
C GLU A 297 15.16 31.29 3.85
N GLN A 298 14.99 30.16 3.16
CA GLN A 298 15.43 28.86 3.68
C GLN A 298 16.95 28.73 3.72
N GLN A 299 17.69 29.36 2.80
CA GLN A 299 19.15 29.44 2.86
C GLN A 299 19.65 30.19 4.10
N ARG A 300 18.99 31.30 4.47
CA ARG A 300 19.32 32.03 5.72
C ARG A 300 19.07 31.14 6.93
N ARG A 301 17.88 30.53 7.04
CA ARG A 301 17.52 29.62 8.14
C ARG A 301 18.43 28.40 8.23
N ALA A 302 18.82 27.83 7.10
CA ALA A 302 19.75 26.71 7.04
C ALA A 302 21.14 27.11 7.56
N THR A 303 21.59 28.32 7.23
CA THR A 303 22.86 28.87 7.74
C THR A 303 22.81 29.10 9.25
N GLU A 304 21.72 29.69 9.75
CA GLU A 304 21.50 29.89 11.20
C GLU A 304 21.50 28.56 11.96
N ARG A 305 20.74 27.56 11.46
CA ARG A 305 20.72 26.21 12.04
C ARG A 305 22.09 25.55 12.03
N TYR A 306 22.85 25.69 10.95
CA TYR A 306 24.22 25.20 10.90
C TYR A 306 25.10 25.86 11.97
N MET A 307 24.98 27.18 12.18
CA MET A 307 25.72 27.89 13.21
C MET A 307 25.33 27.42 14.62
N ASP A 308 24.03 27.18 14.87
CA ASP A 308 23.56 26.62 16.14
C ASP A 308 24.16 25.23 16.40
N MET A 309 24.18 24.36 15.39
CA MET A 309 24.83 23.05 15.48
C MET A 309 26.34 23.17 15.78
N LEU A 310 27.02 24.10 15.11
CA LEU A 310 28.45 24.34 15.33
C LEU A 310 28.72 24.83 16.76
N HIS A 311 27.92 25.78 17.26
CA HIS A 311 28.05 26.27 18.63
C HIS A 311 27.72 25.19 19.66
N GLU A 312 26.76 24.32 19.41
CA GLU A 312 26.47 23.19 20.28
C GLU A 312 27.64 22.19 20.32
N ALA A 313 28.21 21.86 19.16
CA ALA A 313 29.39 21.01 19.06
C ALA A 313 30.60 21.62 19.77
N GLU A 314 30.82 22.93 19.62
CA GLU A 314 31.88 23.68 20.31
C GLU A 314 31.70 23.64 21.83
N ARG A 315 30.48 23.88 22.34
CA ARG A 315 30.15 23.77 23.77
C ARG A 315 30.41 22.36 24.30
N THR A 316 30.06 21.34 23.52
CA THR A 316 30.26 19.93 23.86
C THR A 316 31.74 19.58 23.91
N LEU A 317 32.52 20.01 22.91
CA LEU A 317 33.97 19.85 22.86
C LEU A 317 34.65 20.54 24.05
N ALA A 318 34.28 21.78 24.35
CA ALA A 318 34.82 22.53 25.48
C ALA A 318 34.52 21.85 26.82
N ARG A 319 33.30 21.31 27.00
CA ARG A 319 32.93 20.54 28.20
C ARG A 319 33.73 19.25 28.30
N ALA A 320 33.82 18.47 27.23
CA ALA A 320 34.57 17.21 27.21
C ALA A 320 36.07 17.43 27.46
N ARG A 321 36.64 18.53 26.94
CA ARG A 321 38.03 18.91 27.22
C ARG A 321 38.26 19.20 28.70
N ARG A 322 37.40 20.04 29.31
CA ARG A 322 37.49 20.34 30.74
C ARG A 322 37.39 19.08 31.59
N GLU A 323 36.44 18.19 31.28
CA GLU A 323 36.28 16.91 31.98
C GLU A 323 37.53 16.03 31.85
N TYR A 324 38.14 15.98 30.66
CA TYR A 324 39.38 15.24 30.45
C TYR A 324 40.55 15.81 31.24
N ASP A 325 40.75 17.14 31.19
CA ASP A 325 41.82 17.82 31.94
C ASP A 325 41.63 17.64 33.46
N ASP A 326 40.40 17.76 33.97
CA ASP A 326 40.06 17.51 35.38
C ASP A 326 40.33 16.05 35.79
N THR A 327 40.04 15.10 34.90
CA THR A 327 40.22 13.67 35.16
C THR A 327 41.70 13.29 35.14
N LEU A 328 42.50 13.89 34.25
CA LEU A 328 43.96 13.75 34.27
C LEU A 328 44.54 14.23 35.60
N GLU A 329 44.09 15.37 36.09
CA GLU A 329 44.58 15.94 37.34
C GLU A 329 44.14 15.13 38.56
N ARG A 330 42.92 14.58 38.56
CA ARG A 330 42.49 13.59 39.56
C ARG A 330 43.34 12.33 39.51
N GLY A 331 43.58 11.77 38.32
CA GLY A 331 44.43 10.58 38.15
C GLY A 331 45.85 10.78 38.66
N ARG A 332 46.43 11.99 38.48
CA ARG A 332 47.72 12.37 39.07
C ARG A 332 47.68 12.34 40.60
N ARG A 333 46.66 12.95 41.21
CA ARG A 333 46.50 12.98 42.67
C ARG A 333 46.30 11.57 43.26
N GLU A 334 45.48 10.75 42.61
CA GLU A 334 45.23 9.36 43.00
C GLU A 334 46.51 8.52 42.92
N TYR A 335 47.28 8.67 41.84
CA TYR A 335 48.58 8.00 41.71
C TYR A 335 49.53 8.42 42.83
N GLU A 336 49.67 9.72 43.08
CA GLU A 336 50.53 10.23 44.14
C GLU A 336 50.09 9.75 45.53
N GLN A 337 48.79 9.71 45.79
CA GLN A 337 48.23 9.14 47.02
C GLN A 337 48.58 7.67 47.14
N LYS A 338 48.41 6.87 46.09
CA LYS A 338 48.76 5.44 46.09
C LYS A 338 50.25 5.20 46.35
N ILE A 339 51.13 6.01 45.77
CA ILE A 339 52.57 5.96 46.06
C ILE A 339 52.87 6.34 47.51
N ARG A 340 52.23 7.37 48.05
CA ARG A 340 52.37 7.75 49.46
C ARG A 340 51.93 6.62 50.40
N GLU A 341 50.76 6.03 50.17
CA GLU A 341 50.24 4.90 50.95
C GLU A 341 51.17 3.67 50.89
N LEU A 342 51.71 3.35 49.71
CA LEU A 342 52.67 2.26 49.55
C LEU A 342 53.97 2.56 50.31
N ARG A 343 54.49 3.79 50.26
CA ARG A 343 55.67 4.21 51.03
C ARG A 343 55.43 4.09 52.54
N ASP A 344 54.25 4.49 53.02
CA ASP A 344 53.87 4.38 54.43
C ASP A 344 53.72 2.91 54.86
N LYS A 345 53.14 2.05 54.02
CA LYS A 345 53.06 0.59 54.27
C LYS A 345 54.44 -0.05 54.31
N VAL A 346 55.34 0.28 53.37
CA VAL A 346 56.73 -0.18 53.38
C VAL A 346 57.43 0.25 54.67
N ARG A 347 57.26 1.51 55.09
CA ARG A 347 57.83 2.03 56.34
C ARG A 347 57.27 1.31 57.57
N HIS A 348 55.95 1.18 57.67
CA HIS A 348 55.27 0.49 58.78
C HIS A 348 55.77 -0.95 58.95
N TRP A 349 55.71 -1.75 57.88
CA TRP A 349 56.12 -3.16 57.97
C TRP A 349 57.63 -3.34 58.17
N THR A 350 58.46 -2.41 57.68
CA THR A 350 59.91 -2.43 57.96
C THR A 350 60.19 -2.15 59.45
N ASN A 351 59.48 -1.19 60.03
CA ASN A 351 59.57 -0.91 61.47
C ASN A 351 59.04 -2.08 62.30
N GLU A 352 57.96 -2.72 61.85
CA GLU A 352 57.36 -3.86 62.53
C GLU A 352 58.27 -5.09 62.54
N VAL A 353 58.92 -5.41 61.42
CA VAL A 353 59.96 -6.46 61.36
C VAL A 353 61.08 -6.16 62.35
N THR A 354 61.52 -4.91 62.44
CA THR A 354 62.56 -4.48 63.38
C THR A 354 62.11 -4.67 64.83
N ARG A 355 60.87 -4.26 65.15
CA ARG A 355 60.25 -4.39 66.47
C ARG A 355 60.11 -5.85 66.91
N LEU A 356 59.57 -6.72 66.04
CA LEU A 356 59.36 -8.14 66.32
C LEU A 356 60.70 -8.87 66.55
N LYS A 357 61.75 -8.54 65.77
CA LYS A 357 63.11 -9.05 65.98
C LYS A 357 63.69 -8.60 67.32
N SER A 358 63.52 -7.32 67.70
CA SER A 358 64.03 -6.82 68.98
C SER A 358 63.27 -7.35 70.20
N ALA A 359 62.00 -7.70 70.05
CA ALA A 359 61.15 -8.23 71.11
C ALA A 359 61.29 -9.75 71.33
N GLY A 360 62.05 -10.46 70.48
CA GLY A 360 62.18 -11.91 70.55
C GLY A 360 60.90 -12.66 70.16
N SER A 361 60.05 -12.08 69.31
CA SER A 361 58.80 -12.69 68.85
C SER A 361 59.02 -14.02 68.10
N PRO A 362 58.02 -14.91 68.07
CA PRO A 362 58.10 -16.17 67.32
C PRO A 362 58.47 -15.98 65.84
N GLN A 363 59.34 -16.84 65.32
CA GLN A 363 59.83 -16.79 63.93
C GLN A 363 58.70 -16.71 62.87
N PRO A 364 57.57 -17.44 62.99
CA PRO A 364 56.47 -17.34 62.02
C PRO A 364 55.85 -15.94 61.91
N GLU A 365 55.85 -15.14 62.99
CA GLU A 365 55.32 -13.77 62.99
C GLU A 365 56.29 -12.82 62.26
N ILE A 366 57.59 -13.00 62.53
CA ILE A 366 58.68 -12.27 61.88
C ILE A 366 58.68 -12.53 60.36
N ASP A 367 58.56 -13.80 59.95
CA ASP A 367 58.52 -14.20 58.54
C ASP A 367 57.29 -13.62 57.82
N SER A 368 56.15 -13.59 58.50
CA SER A 368 54.92 -13.00 57.95
C SER A 368 55.06 -11.49 57.72
N ALA A 369 55.62 -10.77 58.69
CA ALA A 369 55.90 -9.34 58.56
C ALA A 369 56.94 -9.04 57.47
N MET A 370 57.97 -9.89 57.33
CA MET A 370 58.96 -9.78 56.25
C MET A 370 58.33 -9.98 54.87
N LYS A 371 57.42 -10.95 54.73
CA LYS A 371 56.69 -11.19 53.49
C LYS A 371 55.86 -9.97 53.07
N TRP A 372 55.15 -9.34 54.00
CA TRP A 372 54.39 -8.11 53.74
C TRP A 372 55.30 -6.92 53.38
N SER A 373 56.38 -6.70 54.13
CA SER A 373 57.38 -5.64 53.83
C SER A 373 57.93 -5.78 52.41
N GLU A 374 58.31 -6.99 52.03
CA GLU A 374 58.89 -7.29 50.73
C GLU A 374 57.86 -7.17 49.59
N GLN A 375 56.62 -7.62 49.82
CA GLN A 375 55.53 -7.47 48.85
C GLN A 375 55.27 -6.00 48.53
N TYR A 376 55.08 -5.14 49.54
CA TYR A 376 54.84 -3.71 49.32
C TYR A 376 56.04 -3.00 48.71
N ARG A 377 57.28 -3.43 49.03
CA ARG A 377 58.50 -2.88 48.42
C ARG A 377 58.56 -3.17 46.92
N ARG A 378 58.25 -4.40 46.50
CA ARG A 378 58.18 -4.76 45.07
C ARG A 378 57.08 -4.02 44.34
N GLU A 379 55.92 -3.87 44.97
CA GLU A 379 54.80 -3.12 44.40
C GLU A 379 55.14 -1.64 44.23
N LEU A 380 55.78 -1.02 45.24
CA LEU A 380 56.29 0.34 45.16
C LEU A 380 57.35 0.47 44.05
N GLN A 381 58.30 -0.44 43.95
CA GLN A 381 59.35 -0.39 42.93
C GLN A 381 58.78 -0.54 41.51
N ARG A 382 57.73 -1.34 41.34
CA ARG A 382 57.00 -1.46 40.08
C ARG A 382 56.26 -0.17 39.72
N LEU A 383 55.61 0.47 40.70
CA LEU A 383 54.79 1.64 40.46
C LEU A 383 55.58 2.95 40.43
N ASP A 384 56.68 3.09 41.17
CA ASP A 384 57.50 4.32 41.29
C ASP A 384 58.43 4.52 40.09
N THR A 385 57.88 4.40 38.87
CA THR A 385 58.56 4.67 37.61
C THR A 385 57.76 5.69 36.79
N SER A 386 58.44 6.54 36.00
CA SER A 386 57.76 7.51 35.13
C SER A 386 56.77 6.84 34.17
N ARG A 387 57.12 5.65 33.67
CA ARG A 387 56.27 4.88 32.77
C ARG A 387 54.99 4.38 33.46
N ALA A 388 55.09 3.81 34.66
CA ALA A 388 53.93 3.34 35.41
C ALA A 388 53.01 4.49 35.84
N ARG A 389 53.57 5.67 36.14
CA ARG A 389 52.80 6.91 36.36
C ARG A 389 51.98 7.29 35.15
N GLU A 390 52.60 7.37 33.98
CA GLU A 390 51.91 7.74 32.74
C GLU A 390 50.82 6.74 32.35
N GLU A 391 51.09 5.44 32.51
CA GLU A 391 50.13 4.37 32.24
C GLU A 391 48.92 4.44 33.18
N PHE A 392 49.15 4.60 34.48
CA PHE A 392 48.06 4.75 35.46
C PHE A 392 47.18 5.96 35.14
N ILE A 393 47.78 7.13 34.88
CA ILE A 393 47.03 8.36 34.58
C ILE A 393 46.25 8.22 33.27
N ARG A 394 46.85 7.60 32.25
CA ARG A 394 46.21 7.35 30.96
C ARG A 394 45.00 6.44 31.11
N ASP A 395 45.14 5.33 31.85
CA ASP A 395 44.05 4.39 32.08
C ASP A 395 42.94 5.02 32.91
N TYR A 396 43.31 5.80 33.95
CA TYR A 396 42.38 6.55 34.78
C TYR A 396 41.55 7.55 33.96
N ALA A 397 42.16 8.22 32.97
CA ALA A 397 41.50 9.21 32.12
C ALA A 397 40.97 8.64 30.78
N ALA A 398 41.02 7.32 30.57
CA ALA A 398 40.75 6.72 29.26
C ALA A 398 39.33 7.00 28.74
N ASP A 399 38.32 6.95 29.62
CA ASP A 399 36.93 7.24 29.25
C ASP A 399 36.71 8.70 28.89
N ALA A 400 37.24 9.61 29.71
CA ALA A 400 37.17 11.05 29.45
C ALA A 400 37.91 11.41 28.15
N HIS A 401 39.05 10.76 27.88
CA HIS A 401 39.78 10.90 26.62
C HIS A 401 38.93 10.46 25.42
N ARG A 402 38.26 9.29 25.51
CA ARG A 402 37.37 8.80 24.45
C ARG A 402 36.22 9.77 24.16
N ARG A 403 35.62 10.37 25.21
CA ARG A 403 34.56 11.38 25.06
C ARG A 403 35.09 12.65 24.39
N PHE A 404 36.24 13.14 24.80
CA PHE A 404 36.90 14.28 24.19
C PHE A 404 37.19 14.06 22.69
N GLN A 405 37.75 12.90 22.33
CA GLN A 405 38.02 12.58 20.93
C GLN A 405 36.75 12.47 20.09
N ARG A 406 35.68 11.88 20.63
CA ARG A 406 34.37 11.85 19.93
C ARG A 406 33.84 13.25 19.69
N ALA A 407 33.79 14.10 20.72
CA ALA A 407 33.32 15.47 20.59
C ALA A 407 34.16 16.29 19.60
N ARG A 408 35.48 16.07 19.57
CA ARG A 408 36.39 16.69 18.59
C ARG A 408 36.08 16.22 17.18
N ASN A 409 35.96 14.91 16.97
CA ASN A 409 35.64 14.34 15.66
C ASN A 409 34.28 14.82 15.15
N ASP A 410 33.29 14.98 16.04
CA ASP A 410 31.97 15.51 15.69
C ASP A 410 32.05 16.99 15.27
N TYR A 411 32.79 17.82 16.01
CA TYR A 411 33.05 19.22 15.65
C TYR A 411 33.78 19.33 14.30
N ASP A 412 34.86 18.56 14.12
CA ASP A 412 35.65 18.54 12.88
C ASP A 412 34.84 17.99 11.70
N ARG A 413 33.90 17.07 11.95
CA ARG A 413 32.94 16.60 10.93
C ARG A 413 32.00 17.72 10.51
N ILE A 414 31.38 18.42 11.46
CA ILE A 414 30.43 19.51 11.17
C ILE A 414 31.11 20.62 10.36
N LEU A 415 32.34 21.01 10.74
CA LEU A 415 33.11 22.00 9.99
C LEU A 415 33.41 21.57 8.54
N ARG A 416 33.88 20.33 8.37
CA ARG A 416 34.21 19.79 7.03
C ARG A 416 32.98 19.63 6.14
N ASP A 417 31.86 19.24 6.74
CA ASP A 417 30.62 18.92 6.02
C ASP A 417 29.66 20.13 5.90
N ARG A 418 30.11 21.36 6.20
CA ARG A 418 29.29 22.58 6.19
C ARG A 418 28.41 22.71 4.94
N GLU A 419 29.02 22.64 3.77
CA GLU A 419 28.32 22.82 2.50
C GLU A 419 27.28 21.71 2.30
N ARG A 420 27.63 20.45 2.60
CA ARG A 420 26.72 19.32 2.49
C ARG A 420 25.53 19.44 3.45
N ILE A 421 25.77 19.81 4.71
CA ILE A 421 24.73 19.99 5.73
C ILE A 421 23.73 21.08 5.29
N ILE A 422 24.23 22.23 4.83
CA ILE A 422 23.38 23.32 4.35
C ILE A 422 22.63 22.89 3.08
N GLU A 423 23.33 22.26 2.14
CA GLU A 423 22.75 21.76 0.88
C GLU A 423 21.61 20.77 1.14
N ASP A 424 21.80 19.80 2.03
CA ASP A 424 20.78 18.81 2.38
C ASP A 424 19.52 19.46 2.97
N MET A 425 19.66 20.57 3.72
CA MET A 425 18.53 21.33 4.25
C MET A 425 17.76 22.11 3.17
N ILE A 426 18.46 22.63 2.15
CA ILE A 426 17.85 23.50 1.12
C ILE A 426 17.43 22.74 -0.15
N ARG A 427 17.92 21.52 -0.37
CA ARG A 427 17.68 20.74 -1.58
C ARG A 427 16.21 20.67 -2.00
N PRO A 428 15.24 20.38 -1.11
CA PRO A 428 13.83 20.33 -1.49
C PRO A 428 13.30 21.64 -2.08
N TYR A 429 13.80 22.78 -1.59
CA TYR A 429 13.44 24.11 -2.07
C TYR A 429 14.12 24.46 -3.38
N ARG A 430 15.38 24.03 -3.57
CA ARG A 430 16.06 24.15 -4.87
C ARG A 430 15.30 23.35 -5.94
N ASP A 431 14.89 22.13 -5.62
CA ASP A 431 14.11 21.29 -6.54
C ASP A 431 12.75 21.96 -6.90
N ASN A 432 12.11 22.66 -5.95
CA ASN A 432 10.90 23.45 -6.22
C ASN A 432 11.19 24.59 -7.20
N VAL A 433 12.27 25.36 -7.00
CA VAL A 433 12.68 26.45 -7.91
C VAL A 433 12.94 25.89 -9.32
N GLU A 434 13.64 24.77 -9.44
CA GLU A 434 13.90 24.14 -10.73
C GLU A 434 12.63 23.62 -11.41
N ARG A 435 11.68 23.06 -10.65
CA ARG A 435 10.36 22.67 -11.18
C ARG A 435 9.59 23.89 -11.68
N ALA A 436 9.51 24.96 -10.88
CA ALA A 436 8.81 26.19 -11.26
C ALA A 436 9.46 26.86 -12.49
N ARG A 437 10.79 26.91 -12.55
CA ARG A 437 11.54 27.42 -13.71
C ARG A 437 11.21 26.66 -14.99
N ARG A 438 11.21 25.31 -14.92
CA ARG A 438 10.87 24.46 -16.06
C ARG A 438 9.43 24.66 -16.51
N ALA A 439 8.48 24.75 -15.57
CA ALA A 439 7.09 25.00 -15.86
C ALA A 439 6.90 26.37 -16.55
N MET A 440 7.49 27.44 -15.99
CA MET A 440 7.45 28.79 -16.58
C MET A 440 8.03 28.81 -18.00
N GLY A 441 9.25 28.29 -18.21
CA GLY A 441 9.87 28.28 -19.53
C GLY A 441 9.09 27.46 -20.55
N MET A 442 8.41 26.41 -20.11
CA MET A 442 7.54 25.62 -20.98
C MET A 442 6.27 26.38 -21.37
N VAL A 443 5.62 27.09 -20.45
CA VAL A 443 4.47 27.95 -20.75
C VAL A 443 4.85 29.09 -21.71
N GLU A 444 6.02 29.72 -21.49
CA GLU A 444 6.55 30.74 -22.41
C GLU A 444 6.74 30.18 -23.82
N ARG A 445 7.26 28.95 -23.93
CA ARG A 445 7.38 28.25 -25.22
C ARG A 445 6.03 27.93 -25.84
N MET A 446 5.08 27.38 -25.08
CA MET A 446 3.72 27.11 -25.57
C MET A 446 3.05 28.38 -26.10
N HIS A 447 3.20 29.52 -25.40
CA HIS A 447 2.71 30.81 -25.87
C HIS A 447 3.36 31.22 -27.20
N SER A 448 4.68 31.15 -27.30
CA SER A 448 5.40 31.54 -28.52
C SER A 448 5.00 30.69 -29.73
N GLU A 449 4.83 29.38 -29.56
CA GLU A 449 4.46 28.47 -30.64
C GLU A 449 3.00 28.67 -31.10
N VAL A 450 2.09 28.98 -30.17
CA VAL A 450 0.66 29.12 -30.46
C VAL A 450 0.29 30.54 -30.93
N TYR A 451 0.90 31.57 -30.35
CA TYR A 451 0.50 32.97 -30.52
C TYR A 451 1.65 33.90 -30.97
N GLY A 452 2.89 33.42 -31.10
CA GLY A 452 4.08 34.25 -31.41
C GLY A 452 4.27 34.61 -32.88
N GLY A 453 3.17 34.83 -33.62
CA GLY A 453 3.18 35.33 -34.99
C GLY A 453 3.60 36.79 -35.11
#